data_AF-A0A1B8HED1-F1
#
_entry.id   AF-A0A1B8HED1-F1
#
_cell.length_a   1.000
_cell.length_b   1.000
_cell.length_c   1.000
_cell.angle_alpha   90.00
_cell.angle_beta   90.00
_cell.angle_gamma   90.00
#
_symmetry.space_group_name_H-M   'P 1'
#
loop_
_entity.id
_entity.type
_entity.pdbx_description
1 polymer ?
#
loop_
_entity_poly.entity_id
_entity_poly.type
_entity_poly.pdbx_seq_one_letter_code
_entity_poly.pdbx_strand_id
1 'polypeptide(L)'
;MYDLYQMESKYLENENVFDENTFNACILSGKIITIIDGLDELDSVFNESFNLNSFLKSIAGFNSELGDSYFIMTSREDIGFSNELLDELNINKLTLLGFNIKNCKNYLSQRFNKYPNSERIVSVVSSKIEDSSLLEEQRVVPFFVDVISTMYEDGLSDGDENLNFDLIEEITPYPSLNKLNDYLIYSIFRREKTRHNLNESVESMVKTFMDLCSDFHDSWPINDFKQTIELSYDKNVDEYVSQVKKNPLLISDKERISLRYSFLKLYFITLELYSFFLNGIANETFVRLINRINNESKEINDISFFVEHSDNYKENLKKMINSLKSNIVENNEHYEKTRVNENVKAIEKVMFVIYVINKNSPSNFTELIKFIYSDNKNISKLFINGDVHYIDFSDLNVRYSQFQNYNKFLNSNFSGARFEFCKFYHCHNKNVKNSNITDAYFDQRNCEMNDLSESISIFNHRIKADDDKVNEDLKSFLSCFYRAGNFRDLKIEHISFSRHVDKLRESEFNKIIRAGFISVASEKVIGNFYEIHKDYRHSVRRFIMDGLEDLKIKKIIEWIKG
;
A
#
# COMPACT_ATOMS: atom_id res chain seq x y z
N MET A 1 31.30 23.90 42.62
CA MET A 1 32.22 24.15 41.49
C MET A 1 33.66 23.86 41.86
N TYR A 2 34.22 24.47 42.93
CA TYR A 2 35.60 24.18 43.36
C TYR A 2 35.84 22.69 43.67
N ASP A 3 34.89 22.03 44.33
CA ASP A 3 35.01 20.59 44.63
C ASP A 3 35.09 19.72 43.37
N LEU A 4 34.30 20.04 42.33
CA LEU A 4 34.34 19.36 41.03
C LEU A 4 35.70 19.58 40.35
N TYR A 5 36.18 20.84 40.34
CA TYR A 5 37.50 21.19 39.83
C TYR A 5 38.62 20.44 40.55
N GLN A 6 38.54 20.33 41.88
CA GLN A 6 39.55 19.62 42.67
C GLN A 6 39.51 18.11 42.40
N MET A 7 38.31 17.53 42.25
CA MET A 7 38.12 16.13 41.92
C MET A 7 38.68 15.79 40.54
N GLU A 8 38.34 16.59 39.53
CA GLU A 8 38.83 16.43 38.16
C GLU A 8 40.34 16.66 38.06
N SER A 9 40.88 17.69 38.74
CA SER A 9 42.32 17.95 38.76
C SER A 9 43.12 16.82 39.40
N LYS A 10 42.56 16.15 40.42
CA LYS A 10 43.15 14.95 41.01
C LYS A 10 43.09 13.76 40.06
N TYR A 11 41.97 13.58 39.35
CA TYR A 11 41.81 12.50 38.36
C TYR A 11 42.77 12.67 37.17
N LEU A 12 42.98 13.90 36.71
CA LEU A 12 43.90 14.24 35.61
C LEU A 12 45.36 14.41 36.04
N GLU A 13 45.67 14.19 37.32
CA GLU A 13 47.02 14.31 37.89
C GLU A 13 47.69 15.69 37.66
N ASN A 14 46.91 16.77 37.70
CA ASN A 14 47.44 18.12 37.52
C ASN A 14 48.37 18.50 38.69
N GLU A 15 49.62 18.84 38.38
CA GLU A 15 50.61 19.25 39.38
C GLU A 15 50.30 20.60 40.05
N ASN A 16 49.62 21.49 39.31
CA ASN A 16 49.26 22.83 39.78
C ASN A 16 47.74 22.98 39.88
N VAL A 17 47.23 22.86 41.10
CA VAL A 17 45.81 23.02 41.43
C VAL A 17 45.62 24.35 42.14
N PHE A 18 44.66 25.16 41.68
CA PHE A 18 44.30 26.39 42.35
C PHE A 18 43.74 26.10 43.75
N ASP A 19 44.11 26.92 44.72
CA ASP A 19 43.33 27.04 45.95
C ASP A 19 41.96 27.65 45.65
N GLU A 20 41.02 27.50 46.58
CA GLU A 20 39.62 27.93 46.40
C GLU A 20 39.50 29.43 46.07
N ASN A 21 40.32 30.28 46.67
CA ASN A 21 40.27 31.72 46.44
C ASN A 21 40.79 32.07 45.04
N THR A 22 41.91 31.46 44.65
CA THR A 22 42.49 31.63 43.31
C THR A 22 41.54 31.10 42.23
N PHE A 23 40.90 29.95 42.47
CA PHE A 23 39.90 29.39 41.58
C PHE A 23 38.70 30.33 41.41
N ASN A 24 38.12 30.79 42.51
CA ASN A 24 36.98 31.71 42.49
C ASN A 24 37.34 33.02 41.77
N ALA A 25 38.52 33.60 42.04
CA ALA A 25 39.00 34.79 41.35
C ALA A 25 39.19 34.56 39.84
N CYS A 26 39.66 33.38 39.43
CA CYS A 26 39.84 33.03 38.02
C CYS A 26 38.52 32.81 37.28
N ILE A 27 37.50 32.21 37.91
CA ILE A 27 36.15 32.14 37.30
C ILE A 27 35.57 33.55 37.18
N LEU A 28 35.65 34.33 38.25
CA LEU A 28 35.12 35.68 38.31
C LEU A 28 35.74 36.63 37.27
N SER A 29 37.04 36.46 36.99
CA SER A 29 37.76 37.26 35.99
C SER A 29 37.71 36.68 34.57
N GLY A 30 36.83 35.70 34.31
CA GLY A 30 36.70 35.09 32.98
C GLY A 30 37.87 34.26 32.48
N LYS A 31 38.83 33.93 33.35
CA LYS A 31 40.00 33.12 32.99
C LYS A 31 39.67 31.63 32.94
N ILE A 32 38.55 31.23 33.53
CA ILE A 32 38.01 29.88 33.46
C ILE A 32 36.70 29.94 32.67
N ILE A 33 36.65 29.17 31.59
CA ILE A 33 35.41 28.88 30.86
C ILE A 33 34.83 27.61 31.48
N THR A 34 33.60 27.70 31.97
CA THR A 34 32.90 26.55 32.54
C THR A 34 31.95 25.97 31.49
N ILE A 35 32.12 24.69 31.16
CA ILE A 35 31.21 23.95 30.28
C ILE A 35 30.44 22.93 31.11
N ILE A 36 29.11 22.99 31.07
CA ILE A 36 28.22 22.04 31.70
C ILE A 36 27.47 21.31 30.59
N ASP A 37 27.79 20.03 30.40
CA ASP A 37 27.14 19.20 29.39
C ASP A 37 25.97 18.43 30.01
N GLY A 38 24.77 18.54 29.43
CA GLY A 38 23.57 17.81 29.83
C GLY A 38 22.91 18.32 31.11
N LEU A 39 22.45 19.57 31.13
CA LEU A 39 21.67 20.12 32.27
C LEU A 39 20.43 19.27 32.60
N ASP A 40 19.82 18.60 31.62
CA ASP A 40 18.65 17.71 31.81
C ASP A 40 19.00 16.47 32.63
N GLU A 41 20.26 16.04 32.57
CA GLU A 41 20.73 14.87 33.30
C GLU A 41 20.93 15.23 34.79
N LEU A 42 21.34 16.46 35.11
CA LEU A 42 21.48 16.93 36.49
C LEU A 42 20.15 16.94 37.25
N ASP A 43 19.07 17.38 36.61
CA ASP A 43 17.72 17.36 37.23
C ASP A 43 17.29 15.92 37.57
N SER A 44 17.62 14.96 36.68
CA SER A 44 17.33 13.54 36.91
C SER A 44 18.23 12.84 37.93
N VAL A 45 19.45 13.34 38.16
CA VAL A 45 20.41 12.75 39.10
C VAL A 45 20.21 13.27 40.52
N PHE A 46 19.82 14.54 40.69
CA PHE A 46 19.80 15.20 41.99
C PHE A 46 18.41 15.34 42.65
N ASN A 47 17.31 14.87 42.01
CA ASN A 47 15.94 14.87 42.57
C ASN A 47 15.55 16.23 43.22
N GLU A 48 14.66 16.23 44.23
CA GLU A 48 14.11 17.41 44.95
C GLU A 48 15.17 18.37 45.55
N SER A 49 16.45 18.00 45.56
CA SER A 49 17.53 18.82 46.14
C SER A 49 18.15 19.83 45.15
N PHE A 50 17.93 19.65 43.84
CA PHE A 50 18.47 20.53 42.82
C PHE A 50 17.37 21.42 42.23
N ASN A 51 17.51 22.73 42.39
CA ASN A 51 16.60 23.70 41.81
C ASN A 51 17.30 24.43 40.66
N LEU A 52 16.98 24.03 39.43
CA LEU A 52 17.61 24.58 38.22
C LEU A 52 17.48 26.12 38.10
N ASN A 53 16.33 26.69 38.49
CA ASN A 53 16.14 28.14 38.47
C ASN A 53 17.06 28.85 39.48
N SER A 54 17.23 28.28 40.66
CA SER A 54 18.14 28.80 41.69
C SER A 54 19.60 28.65 41.26
N PHE A 55 19.92 27.55 40.58
CA PHE A 55 21.22 27.33 39.97
C PHE A 55 21.54 28.39 38.91
N LEU A 56 20.64 28.63 37.95
CA LEU A 56 20.82 29.69 36.94
C LEU A 56 20.90 31.09 37.56
N LYS A 57 20.08 31.38 38.57
CA LYS A 57 20.16 32.64 39.34
C LYS A 57 21.50 32.79 40.06
N SER A 58 22.06 31.71 40.59
CA SER A 58 23.38 31.74 41.22
C SER A 58 24.49 32.05 40.22
N ILE A 59 24.42 31.49 39.01
CA ILE A 59 25.36 31.78 37.92
C ILE A 59 25.20 33.23 37.45
N ALA A 60 23.97 33.70 37.25
CA ALA A 60 23.71 35.07 36.83
C ALA A 60 24.17 36.09 37.89
N GLY A 61 23.93 35.79 39.18
CA GLY A 61 24.45 36.57 40.29
C GLY A 61 25.98 36.63 40.27
N PHE A 62 26.62 35.48 40.10
CA PHE A 62 28.08 35.37 39.97
C PHE A 62 28.63 36.19 38.80
N ASN A 63 27.95 36.20 37.66
CA ASN A 63 28.35 36.99 36.50
C ASN A 63 28.10 38.49 36.69
N SER A 64 27.08 38.88 37.45
CA SER A 64 26.74 40.29 37.68
C SER A 64 27.75 41.04 38.57
N GLU A 65 28.52 40.34 39.40
CA GLU A 65 29.50 40.96 40.30
C GLU A 65 30.75 41.48 39.58
N LEU A 66 31.22 40.76 38.54
CA LEU A 66 32.48 41.10 37.85
C LEU A 66 32.39 41.12 36.31
N GLY A 67 31.29 40.65 35.72
CA GLY A 67 30.94 40.85 34.30
C GLY A 67 31.69 39.98 33.28
N ASP A 68 32.72 39.24 33.69
CA ASP A 68 33.64 38.56 32.78
C ASP A 68 33.52 37.01 32.80
N SER A 69 32.60 36.41 33.55
CA SER A 69 32.52 34.94 33.65
C SER A 69 31.83 34.29 32.44
N TYR A 70 32.39 33.17 31.95
CA TYR A 70 31.87 32.45 30.78
C TYR A 70 31.34 31.07 31.15
N PHE A 71 30.03 30.88 30.98
CA PHE A 71 29.36 29.60 31.15
C PHE A 71 28.74 29.15 29.82
N ILE A 72 29.07 27.93 29.40
CA ILE A 72 28.43 27.25 28.27
C ILE A 72 27.68 26.06 28.84
N MET A 73 26.39 26.00 28.59
CA MET A 73 25.53 24.94 29.11
C MET A 73 24.80 24.28 27.95
N THR A 74 24.80 22.94 27.92
CA THR A 74 24.01 22.18 26.95
C THR A 74 22.80 21.56 27.65
N SER A 75 21.72 21.44 26.91
CA SER A 75 20.42 20.99 27.43
C SER A 75 19.59 20.51 26.26
N ARG A 76 18.66 19.59 26.52
CA ARG A 76 17.55 19.32 25.62
C ARG A 76 16.55 20.48 25.61
N GLU A 77 15.70 20.54 24.58
CA GLU A 77 14.70 21.61 24.42
C GLU A 77 13.55 21.55 25.44
N ASP A 78 13.30 20.38 26.03
CA ASP A 78 12.20 20.12 26.95
C ASP A 78 12.44 20.61 28.37
N ILE A 79 13.67 21.03 28.71
CA ILE A 79 13.91 21.77 29.94
C ILE A 79 13.23 23.12 29.80
N GLY A 80 12.09 23.26 30.46
CA GLY A 80 11.08 24.31 30.26
C GLY A 80 11.47 25.74 30.62
N PHE A 81 12.66 26.21 30.24
CA PHE A 81 13.09 27.60 30.32
C PHE A 81 12.06 28.50 29.61
N SER A 82 11.49 29.47 30.33
CA SER A 82 10.85 30.59 29.66
C SER A 82 11.94 31.47 29.07
N ASN A 83 11.75 31.93 27.83
CA ASN A 83 12.65 32.93 27.24
C ASN A 83 12.75 34.16 28.16
N GLU A 84 11.65 34.51 28.85
CA GLU A 84 11.59 35.57 29.87
C GLU A 84 12.59 35.40 31.01
N LEU A 85 12.77 34.17 31.54
CA LEU A 85 13.75 33.91 32.60
C LEU A 85 15.19 34.03 32.07
N LEU A 86 15.43 33.52 30.86
CA LEU A 86 16.76 33.61 30.25
C LEU A 86 17.12 35.08 29.95
N ASP A 87 16.16 35.86 29.49
CA ASP A 87 16.31 37.30 29.24
C ASP A 87 16.54 38.07 30.56
N GLU A 88 15.80 37.77 31.63
CA GLU A 88 16.00 38.35 32.97
C GLU A 88 17.41 38.10 33.50
N LEU A 89 17.93 36.89 33.27
CA LEU A 89 19.25 36.46 33.72
C LEU A 89 20.38 36.81 32.73
N ASN A 90 20.06 37.48 31.61
CA ASN A 90 20.99 37.81 30.54
C ASN A 90 21.75 36.57 29.99
N ILE A 91 21.04 35.44 29.87
CA ILE A 91 21.56 34.18 29.35
C ILE A 91 21.19 34.03 27.87
N ASN A 92 22.20 33.98 27.00
CA ASN A 92 21.99 33.78 25.57
C ASN A 92 21.62 32.33 25.25
N LYS A 93 20.43 32.12 24.65
CA LYS A 93 20.00 30.81 24.15
C LYS A 93 20.46 30.59 22.70
N LEU A 94 21.17 29.50 22.46
CA LEU A 94 21.56 29.06 21.12
C LEU A 94 20.94 27.70 20.82
N THR A 95 20.25 27.58 19.69
CA THR A 95 19.64 26.31 19.26
C THR A 95 20.52 25.62 18.22
N LEU A 96 20.83 24.34 18.45
CA LEU A 96 21.57 23.52 17.50
C LEU A 96 20.62 22.87 16.48
N LEU A 97 20.64 23.39 15.24
CA LEU A 97 19.74 22.97 14.16
C LEU A 97 20.20 21.72 13.37
N GLY A 98 21.30 21.08 13.77
CA GLY A 98 21.89 19.94 13.06
C GLY A 98 22.65 20.31 11.78
N PHE A 99 22.98 19.29 10.97
CA PHE A 99 23.76 19.46 9.75
C PHE A 99 22.88 19.92 8.60
N ASN A 100 23.32 20.96 7.89
CA ASN A 100 22.87 21.17 6.51
C ASN A 100 23.65 20.24 5.57
N ILE A 101 23.24 20.21 4.30
CA ILE A 101 23.86 19.38 3.25
C ILE A 101 25.38 19.63 3.15
N LYS A 102 25.82 20.88 3.27
CA LYS A 102 27.26 21.23 3.22
C LYS A 102 28.03 20.63 4.39
N ASN A 103 27.51 20.76 5.61
CA ASN A 103 28.10 20.20 6.82
C ASN A 103 28.10 18.67 6.78
N CYS A 104 27.04 18.07 6.24
CA CYS A 104 26.95 16.63 6.01
C CYS A 104 28.08 16.16 5.07
N LYS A 105 28.24 16.82 3.92
CA LYS A 105 29.33 16.50 2.97
C LYS A 105 30.71 16.66 3.62
N ASN A 106 30.93 17.73 4.37
CA ASN A 106 32.18 17.93 5.11
C ASN A 106 32.46 16.83 6.13
N TYR A 107 31.44 16.41 6.90
CA TYR A 107 31.55 15.30 7.86
C TYR A 107 31.91 13.99 7.16
N LEU A 108 31.18 13.66 6.09
CA LEU A 108 31.42 12.44 5.31
C LEU A 108 32.82 12.44 4.69
N SER A 109 33.28 13.57 4.14
CA SER A 109 34.63 13.70 3.59
C SER A 109 35.70 13.46 4.65
N GLN A 110 35.50 13.93 5.88
CA GLN A 110 36.43 13.66 6.98
C GLN A 110 36.42 12.19 7.38
N ARG A 111 35.23 11.58 7.50
CA ARG A 111 35.07 10.19 7.93
C ARG A 111 35.67 9.19 6.92
N PHE A 112 35.37 9.37 5.64
CA PHE A 112 35.76 8.43 4.60
C PHE A 112 37.12 8.74 3.95
N ASN A 113 37.85 9.75 4.42
CA ASN A 113 39.14 10.17 3.84
C ASN A 113 40.18 9.03 3.76
N LYS A 114 40.09 8.07 4.69
CA LYS A 114 40.99 6.90 4.74
C LYS A 114 40.79 5.90 3.60
N TYR A 115 39.66 5.98 2.87
CA TYR A 115 39.35 5.05 1.79
C TYR A 115 39.78 5.59 0.41
N PRO A 116 40.30 4.74 -0.49
CA PRO A 116 40.78 5.16 -1.81
C PRO A 116 39.71 5.85 -2.69
N ASN A 117 38.44 5.49 -2.50
CA ASN A 117 37.30 5.98 -3.27
C ASN A 117 36.41 6.96 -2.46
N SER A 118 37.02 7.72 -1.54
CA SER A 118 36.33 8.59 -0.59
C SER A 118 35.30 9.53 -1.23
N GLU A 119 35.62 10.19 -2.34
CA GLU A 119 34.69 11.09 -3.04
C GLU A 119 33.42 10.37 -3.55
N ARG A 120 33.59 9.16 -4.08
CA ARG A 120 32.46 8.34 -4.55
C ARG A 120 31.60 7.87 -3.39
N ILE A 121 32.22 7.43 -2.29
CA ILE A 121 31.51 7.02 -1.06
C ILE A 121 30.71 8.20 -0.50
N VAL A 122 31.35 9.37 -0.37
CA VAL A 122 30.69 10.61 0.10
C VAL A 122 29.51 10.96 -0.78
N SER A 123 29.64 10.87 -2.11
CA SER A 123 28.55 11.15 -3.05
C SER A 123 27.36 10.21 -2.87
N VAL A 124 27.63 8.90 -2.75
CA VAL A 124 26.58 7.88 -2.56
C VAL A 124 25.88 8.03 -1.21
N VAL A 125 26.63 8.19 -0.12
CA VAL A 125 26.03 8.36 1.21
C VAL A 125 25.26 9.68 1.29
N SER A 126 25.79 10.76 0.70
CA SER A 126 25.10 12.05 0.64
C SER A 126 23.79 11.96 -0.14
N SER A 127 23.76 11.31 -1.31
CA SER A 127 22.53 11.17 -2.09
C SER A 127 21.48 10.35 -1.33
N LYS A 128 21.89 9.31 -0.61
CA LYS A 128 20.98 8.52 0.23
C LYS A 128 20.39 9.32 1.39
N ILE A 129 21.16 10.22 2.00
CA ILE A 129 20.67 11.13 3.04
C ILE A 129 19.73 12.18 2.43
N GLU A 130 20.09 12.76 1.29
CA GLU A 130 19.27 13.73 0.55
C GLU A 130 17.93 13.11 0.09
N ASP A 131 17.93 11.84 -0.32
CA ASP A 131 16.75 11.06 -0.70
C ASP A 131 15.97 10.48 0.49
N SER A 132 16.54 10.55 1.70
CA SER A 132 15.91 9.99 2.90
C SER A 132 14.81 10.92 3.44
N SER A 133 13.79 10.32 4.04
CA SER A 133 12.71 11.06 4.72
C SER A 133 13.16 11.78 6.00
N LEU A 134 14.46 11.71 6.34
CA LEU A 134 15.07 12.30 7.54
C LEU A 134 15.54 13.74 7.34
N LEU A 135 15.61 14.20 6.08
CA LEU A 135 16.00 15.55 5.73
C LEU A 135 14.77 16.47 5.79
N GLU A 136 14.53 17.05 6.97
CA GLU A 136 13.44 18.01 7.19
C GLU A 136 14.02 19.43 7.23
N GLU A 137 13.40 20.37 6.52
CA GLU A 137 13.89 21.76 6.40
C GLU A 137 15.35 21.89 5.92
N GLN A 138 15.82 20.96 5.08
CA GLN A 138 17.22 20.84 4.62
C GLN A 138 18.25 20.61 5.74
N ARG A 139 17.79 20.08 6.89
CA ARG A 139 18.61 19.72 8.03
C ARG A 139 18.47 18.23 8.33
N VAL A 140 19.54 17.66 8.85
CA VAL A 140 19.57 16.28 9.34
C VAL A 140 20.30 16.25 10.69
N VAL A 141 19.81 15.43 11.61
CA VAL A 141 20.46 15.23 12.89
C VAL A 141 21.82 14.54 12.62
N PRO A 142 22.95 15.07 13.13
CA PRO A 142 24.28 14.50 12.88
C PRO A 142 24.38 13.00 13.19
N PHE A 143 23.64 12.53 14.21
CA PHE A 143 23.56 11.12 14.54
C PHE A 143 23.04 10.24 13.40
N PHE A 144 22.06 10.69 12.61
CA PHE A 144 21.57 9.88 11.50
C PHE A 144 22.61 9.77 10.39
N VAL A 145 23.34 10.85 10.14
CA VAL A 145 24.47 10.84 9.22
C VAL A 145 25.52 9.84 9.69
N ASP A 146 25.83 9.83 10.99
CA ASP A 146 26.76 8.89 11.62
C ASP A 146 26.31 7.42 11.50
N VAL A 147 25.05 7.13 11.79
CA VAL A 147 24.46 5.78 11.68
C VAL A 147 24.50 5.28 10.25
N ILE A 148 24.01 6.09 9.30
CA ILE A 148 24.04 5.75 7.88
C ILE A 148 25.48 5.55 7.43
N SER A 149 26.40 6.44 7.82
CA SER A 149 27.82 6.31 7.48
C SER A 149 28.39 5.00 8.01
N THR A 150 28.07 4.61 9.23
CA THR A 150 28.55 3.35 9.84
C THR A 150 28.04 2.14 9.07
N MET A 151 26.75 2.12 8.71
CA MET A 151 26.16 1.02 7.91
C MET A 151 26.85 0.86 6.55
N TYR A 152 27.20 1.98 5.91
CA TYR A 152 27.94 1.94 4.65
C TYR A 152 29.40 1.58 4.85
N GLU A 153 30.03 2.04 5.93
CA GLU A 153 31.43 1.76 6.26
C GLU A 153 31.68 0.29 6.58
N ASP A 154 30.76 -0.36 7.31
CA ASP A 154 30.85 -1.78 7.64
C ASP A 154 30.79 -2.66 6.37
N GLY A 155 30.06 -2.22 5.34
CA GLY A 155 29.99 -2.87 4.02
C GLY A 155 31.24 -2.68 3.14
N LEU A 156 32.17 -1.81 3.53
CA LEU A 156 33.43 -1.61 2.81
C LEU A 156 34.45 -2.67 3.24
N SER A 157 34.48 -3.83 2.58
CA SER A 157 35.58 -4.77 2.73
C SER A 157 36.90 -4.17 2.21
N ASP A 158 37.97 -4.32 2.99
CA ASP A 158 39.31 -3.86 2.61
C ASP A 158 39.74 -4.45 1.26
N GLY A 159 39.85 -3.60 0.23
CA GLY A 159 40.47 -3.94 -1.06
C GLY A 159 39.53 -4.21 -2.24
N ASP A 160 38.22 -4.01 -2.14
CA ASP A 160 37.32 -4.22 -3.28
C ASP A 160 37.23 -2.96 -4.18
N GLU A 161 37.73 -3.05 -5.42
CA GLU A 161 37.62 -1.98 -6.43
C GLU A 161 36.18 -1.83 -6.94
N ASN A 162 35.36 -2.89 -6.80
CA ASN A 162 33.94 -2.88 -7.09
C ASN A 162 33.16 -2.68 -5.80
N LEU A 163 33.01 -1.42 -5.38
CA LEU A 163 32.17 -1.03 -4.26
C LEU A 163 30.71 -1.47 -4.50
N ASN A 164 30.34 -2.66 -4.03
CA ASN A 164 28.96 -3.03 -3.84
C ASN A 164 28.52 -2.38 -2.54
N PHE A 165 27.83 -1.25 -2.65
CA PHE A 165 27.27 -0.50 -1.54
C PHE A 165 25.99 -1.17 -1.00
N ASP A 166 26.03 -2.48 -0.86
CA ASP A 166 24.96 -3.24 -0.24
C ASP A 166 25.10 -3.06 1.28
N LEU A 167 24.03 -2.61 1.93
CA LEU A 167 24.00 -2.45 3.38
C LEU A 167 24.29 -3.82 4.02
N ILE A 168 25.10 -3.89 5.08
CA ILE A 168 25.16 -5.12 5.89
C ILE A 168 23.86 -5.19 6.68
N GLU A 169 22.94 -5.97 6.13
CA GLU A 169 21.56 -6.11 6.58
C GLU A 169 21.45 -7.08 7.76
N GLU A 170 21.68 -6.63 9.00
CA GLU A 170 21.18 -7.34 10.18
C GLU A 170 19.65 -7.29 10.15
N ILE A 171 19.00 -8.39 9.80
CA ILE A 171 17.54 -8.51 9.72
C ILE A 171 16.91 -7.92 10.98
N THR A 172 16.05 -6.93 10.81
CA THR A 172 15.34 -6.30 11.93
C THR A 172 14.47 -7.33 12.66
N PRO A 173 14.38 -7.28 13.99
CA PRO A 173 13.66 -8.29 14.77
C PRO A 173 12.13 -8.15 14.72
N TYR A 174 11.60 -7.29 13.84
CA TYR A 174 10.18 -7.04 13.67
C TYR A 174 9.81 -7.10 12.18
N PRO A 175 8.54 -7.39 11.82
CA PRO A 175 8.10 -7.42 10.43
C PRO A 175 8.37 -6.09 9.74
N SER A 176 9.28 -6.09 8.76
CA SER A 176 9.67 -4.90 8.00
C SER A 176 10.11 -5.28 6.58
N LEU A 177 10.37 -4.27 5.75
CA LEU A 177 10.97 -4.49 4.43
C LEU A 177 12.49 -4.51 4.46
N ASN A 178 13.10 -4.38 5.65
CA ASN A 178 14.54 -4.37 5.80
C ASN A 178 15.20 -3.32 4.88
N LYS A 179 14.59 -2.13 4.79
CA LYS A 179 15.11 -0.97 4.04
C LYS A 179 15.92 -0.05 4.95
N LEU A 180 16.58 0.95 4.37
CA LEU A 180 17.36 1.96 5.10
C LEU A 180 16.64 2.55 6.33
N ASN A 181 15.35 2.90 6.18
CA ASN A 181 14.57 3.45 7.27
C ASN A 181 14.38 2.43 8.40
N ASP A 182 14.21 1.14 8.09
CA ASP A 182 14.07 0.08 9.09
C ASP A 182 15.33 -0.06 9.93
N TYR A 183 16.49 -0.08 9.28
CA TYR A 183 17.78 -0.16 9.95
C TYR A 183 18.10 1.08 10.78
N LEU A 184 17.76 2.26 10.28
CA LEU A 184 17.95 3.50 11.02
C LEU A 184 17.11 3.49 12.29
N ILE A 185 15.82 3.19 12.18
CA ILE A 185 14.91 3.16 13.33
C ILE A 185 15.38 2.11 14.34
N TYR A 186 15.73 0.91 13.88
CA TYR A 186 16.32 -0.13 14.72
C TYR A 186 17.58 0.35 15.46
N SER A 187 18.50 1.02 14.76
CA SER A 187 19.75 1.54 15.34
C SER A 187 19.51 2.62 16.38
N ILE A 188 18.53 3.50 16.16
CA ILE A 188 18.11 4.51 17.13
C ILE A 188 17.65 3.82 18.41
N PHE A 189 16.72 2.86 18.32
CA PHE A 189 16.21 2.16 19.50
C PHE A 189 17.29 1.35 20.22
N ARG A 190 18.20 0.69 19.49
CA ARG A 190 19.35 -0.03 20.08
C ARG A 190 20.27 0.91 20.87
N ARG A 191 20.54 2.11 20.34
CA ARG A 191 21.32 3.14 21.03
C ARG A 191 20.61 3.60 22.30
N GLU A 192 19.34 3.97 22.20
CA GLU A 192 18.57 4.48 23.35
C GLU A 192 18.44 3.42 24.45
N LYS A 193 18.25 2.15 24.07
CA LYS A 193 18.30 1.02 25.01
C LYS A 193 19.61 0.99 25.79
N THR A 194 20.74 1.13 25.11
CA THR A 194 22.07 1.11 25.74
C THR A 194 22.31 2.34 26.61
N ARG A 195 21.96 3.53 26.09
CA ARG A 195 22.17 4.81 26.77
C ARG A 195 21.35 4.95 28.04
N HIS A 196 20.09 4.52 28.00
CA HIS A 196 19.15 4.65 29.11
C HIS A 196 19.00 3.37 29.92
N ASN A 197 19.82 2.35 29.63
CA ASN A 197 19.82 1.05 30.30
C ASN A 197 18.42 0.42 30.39
N LEU A 198 17.69 0.46 29.28
CA LEU A 198 16.34 -0.10 29.18
C LEU A 198 16.40 -1.62 29.15
N ASN A 199 15.54 -2.27 29.94
CA ASN A 199 15.49 -3.73 30.03
C ASN A 199 14.79 -4.35 28.82
N GLU A 200 13.88 -3.59 28.22
CA GLU A 200 12.95 -3.94 27.17
C GLU A 200 13.71 -4.28 25.87
N SER A 201 13.18 -5.22 25.07
CA SER A 201 13.74 -5.49 23.75
C SER A 201 13.46 -4.33 22.79
N VAL A 202 14.33 -4.13 21.79
CA VAL A 202 14.10 -3.12 20.74
C VAL A 202 12.77 -3.36 20.02
N GLU A 203 12.40 -4.62 19.80
CA GLU A 203 11.11 -5.01 19.23
C GLU A 203 9.93 -4.50 20.08
N SER A 204 9.99 -4.65 21.40
CA SER A 204 8.97 -4.16 22.33
C SER A 204 8.86 -2.63 22.31
N MET A 205 10.01 -1.94 22.24
CA MET A 205 10.03 -0.48 22.10
C MET A 205 9.38 -0.02 20.78
N VAL A 206 9.71 -0.68 19.67
CA VAL A 206 9.09 -0.39 18.36
C VAL A 206 7.60 -0.69 18.39
N LYS A 207 7.17 -1.77 19.04
CA LYS A 207 5.75 -2.09 19.24
C LYS A 207 5.01 -1.01 20.01
N THR A 208 5.62 -0.45 21.04
CA THR A 208 5.05 0.69 21.77
C THR A 208 4.82 1.90 20.86
N PHE A 209 5.77 2.20 19.97
CA PHE A 209 5.62 3.28 18.98
C PHE A 209 4.57 2.97 17.92
N MET A 210 4.40 1.69 17.54
CA MET A 210 3.27 1.26 16.71
C MET A 210 1.96 1.59 17.43
N ASP A 211 1.76 1.11 18.65
CA ASP A 211 0.54 1.29 19.44
C ASP A 211 0.19 2.78 19.65
N LEU A 212 1.19 3.61 19.96
CA LEU A 212 1.03 5.08 20.06
C LEU A 212 0.51 5.70 18.75
N CYS A 213 1.02 5.24 17.61
CA CYS A 213 0.61 5.74 16.29
C CYS A 213 -0.74 5.16 15.83
N SER A 214 -1.17 4.01 16.36
CA SER A 214 -2.39 3.31 15.97
C SER A 214 -3.64 4.05 16.41
N ASP A 215 -3.61 4.62 17.62
CA ASP A 215 -4.77 5.24 18.25
C ASP A 215 -5.05 6.64 17.67
N PHE A 216 -4.31 7.72 17.96
CA PHE A 216 -4.55 9.05 17.35
C PHE A 216 -3.34 10.01 17.40
N HIS A 217 -3.30 10.96 16.44
CA HIS A 217 -2.42 12.15 16.27
C HIS A 217 -0.89 11.93 16.18
N ASP A 218 -0.22 12.89 15.55
CA ASP A 218 1.26 12.98 15.48
C ASP A 218 1.80 13.61 16.78
N SER A 219 0.90 13.87 17.74
CA SER A 219 1.12 14.55 18.99
C SER A 219 0.10 14.12 20.05
N TRP A 220 0.58 13.75 21.24
CA TRP A 220 -0.18 13.23 22.36
C TRP A 220 -0.05 14.15 23.58
N PRO A 221 -1.13 14.40 24.34
CA PRO A 221 -1.01 14.86 25.72
C PRO A 221 -0.13 13.89 26.53
N ILE A 222 0.68 14.41 27.45
CA ILE A 222 1.60 13.57 28.26
C ILE A 222 0.85 12.45 29.00
N ASN A 223 -0.37 12.72 29.48
CA ASN A 223 -1.18 11.73 30.20
C ASN A 223 -1.62 10.58 29.28
N ASP A 224 -2.05 10.88 28.05
CA ASP A 224 -2.47 9.86 27.09
C ASP A 224 -1.27 9.00 26.67
N PHE A 225 -0.12 9.65 26.43
CA PHE A 225 1.15 8.95 26.15
C PHE A 225 1.55 8.00 27.28
N LYS A 226 1.44 8.45 28.53
CA LYS A 226 1.71 7.62 29.71
C LYS A 226 0.75 6.45 29.79
N GLN A 227 -0.55 6.67 29.61
CA GLN A 227 -1.56 5.59 29.62
C GLN A 227 -1.29 4.53 28.57
N THR A 228 -0.93 4.90 27.34
CA THR A 228 -0.59 3.91 26.30
C THR A 228 0.62 3.06 26.70
N ILE A 229 1.62 3.67 27.33
CA ILE A 229 2.80 2.93 27.83
C ILE A 229 2.44 2.05 29.03
N GLU A 230 1.59 2.51 29.94
CA GLU A 230 1.10 1.72 31.08
C GLU A 230 0.37 0.44 30.64
N LEU A 231 -0.29 0.45 29.48
CA LEU A 231 -0.93 -0.75 28.92
C LEU A 231 0.07 -1.82 28.46
N SER A 232 1.29 -1.41 28.11
CA SER A 232 2.34 -2.28 27.57
C SER A 232 3.37 -2.70 28.61
N TYR A 233 3.45 -2.02 29.76
CA TYR A 233 4.47 -2.25 30.79
C TYR A 233 3.90 -2.19 32.22
N ASP A 234 4.16 -3.23 33.02
CA ASP A 234 3.58 -3.39 34.37
C ASP A 234 4.40 -2.76 35.52
N LYS A 235 5.65 -2.33 35.29
CA LYS A 235 6.56 -1.84 36.34
C LYS A 235 7.35 -0.61 35.89
N ASN A 236 7.64 0.29 36.84
CA ASN A 236 8.48 1.49 36.65
C ASN A 236 8.05 2.37 35.48
N VAL A 237 6.74 2.48 35.22
CA VAL A 237 6.22 3.19 34.05
C VAL A 237 6.64 4.65 34.02
N ASP A 238 6.68 5.33 35.18
CA ASP A 238 7.14 6.72 35.25
C ASP A 238 8.61 6.90 34.83
N GLU A 239 9.47 5.99 35.27
CA GLU A 239 10.89 5.99 34.89
C GLU A 239 11.04 5.69 33.40
N TYR A 240 10.34 4.67 32.90
CA TYR A 240 10.36 4.28 31.50
C TYR A 240 9.81 5.41 30.60
N VAL A 241 8.71 6.06 30.97
CA VAL A 241 8.16 7.22 30.24
C VAL A 241 9.19 8.36 30.20
N SER A 242 9.90 8.63 31.30
CA SER A 242 10.96 9.64 31.33
C SER A 242 12.10 9.33 30.35
N GLN A 243 12.42 8.04 30.17
CA GLN A 243 13.46 7.57 29.26
C GLN A 243 12.98 7.53 27.80
N VAL A 244 11.73 7.13 27.54
CA VAL A 244 11.18 7.11 26.18
C VAL A 244 10.99 8.53 25.64
N LYS A 245 10.59 9.50 26.47
CA LYS A 245 10.53 10.93 26.11
C LYS A 245 11.85 11.46 25.58
N LYS A 246 12.96 10.87 26.02
CA LYS A 246 14.32 11.24 25.60
C LYS A 246 14.69 10.70 24.22
N ASN A 247 13.86 9.88 23.58
CA ASN A 247 14.13 9.32 22.27
C ASN A 247 14.22 10.44 21.19
N PRO A 248 15.23 10.44 20.31
CA PRO A 248 15.41 11.48 19.29
C PRO A 248 14.30 11.53 18.25
N LEU A 249 13.46 10.49 18.13
CA LEU A 249 12.28 10.48 17.27
C LEU A 249 11.12 11.32 17.82
N LEU A 250 11.23 11.80 19.06
CA LEU A 250 10.21 12.59 19.73
C LEU A 250 10.67 14.03 19.95
N ILE A 251 9.67 14.90 20.08
CA ILE A 251 9.77 16.25 20.59
C ILE A 251 8.84 16.32 21.80
N SER A 252 9.35 16.79 22.94
CA SER A 252 8.54 17.01 24.13
C SER A 252 8.41 18.51 24.36
N ASP A 253 7.17 18.96 24.45
CA ASP A 253 6.78 20.27 24.99
C ASP A 253 6.13 20.08 26.37
N LYS A 254 5.90 21.16 27.13
CA LYS A 254 5.41 21.13 28.52
C LYS A 254 4.13 20.31 28.71
N GLU A 255 3.26 20.24 27.70
CA GLU A 255 1.98 19.55 27.79
C GLU A 255 1.83 18.37 26.80
N ARG A 256 2.71 18.27 25.80
CA ARG A 256 2.53 17.36 24.67
C ARG A 256 3.83 16.74 24.21
N ILE A 257 3.74 15.50 23.72
CA ILE A 257 4.82 14.77 23.05
C ILE A 257 4.41 14.62 21.59
N SER A 258 5.28 14.87 20.64
CA SER A 258 5.01 14.67 19.21
C SER A 258 6.13 13.91 18.51
N LEU A 259 5.81 13.31 17.38
CA LEU A 259 6.81 12.77 16.47
C LEU A 259 7.62 13.92 15.88
N ARG A 260 8.94 13.77 15.88
CA ARG A 260 9.86 14.75 15.30
C ARG A 260 9.67 14.87 13.79
N TYR A 261 9.47 13.74 13.11
CA TYR A 261 9.35 13.67 11.66
C TYR A 261 7.96 13.19 11.24
N SER A 262 7.36 13.87 10.28
CA SER A 262 6.01 13.58 9.77
C SER A 262 5.85 12.17 9.18
N PHE A 263 6.90 11.60 8.57
CA PHE A 263 6.83 10.27 7.97
C PHE A 263 6.72 9.12 9.00
N LEU A 264 7.17 9.35 10.25
CA LEU A 264 7.28 8.30 11.26
C LEU A 264 5.93 7.65 11.57
N LYS A 265 4.87 8.44 11.62
CA LYS A 265 3.53 7.92 11.90
C LYS A 265 3.12 6.89 10.88
N LEU A 266 3.27 7.23 9.60
CA LEU A 266 2.86 6.36 8.52
C LEU A 266 3.79 5.14 8.40
N TYR A 267 5.07 5.32 8.73
CA TYR A 267 6.04 4.23 8.89
C TYR A 267 5.59 3.21 9.96
N PHE A 268 5.30 3.65 11.19
CA PHE A 268 4.88 2.75 12.27
C PHE A 268 3.53 2.09 11.99
N ILE A 269 2.57 2.81 11.40
CA ILE A 269 1.30 2.22 10.92
C ILE A 269 1.55 1.11 9.90
N THR A 270 2.53 1.31 9.00
CA THR A 270 2.86 0.32 7.96
C THR A 270 3.49 -0.94 8.56
N LEU A 271 4.39 -0.81 9.54
CA LEU A 271 4.94 -1.96 10.28
C LEU A 271 3.86 -2.76 11.01
N GLU A 272 2.88 -2.07 11.60
CA GLU A 272 1.77 -2.74 12.27
C GLU A 272 0.89 -3.50 11.27
N LEU A 273 0.62 -2.91 10.10
CA LEU A 273 -0.08 -3.58 9.00
C LEU A 273 0.68 -4.83 8.51
N TYR A 274 2.01 -4.79 8.42
CA TYR A 274 2.81 -5.98 8.10
C TYR A 274 2.55 -7.10 9.10
N SER A 275 2.51 -6.78 10.40
CA SER A 275 2.21 -7.74 11.45
C SER A 275 0.81 -8.34 11.31
N PHE A 276 -0.20 -7.55 10.93
CA PHE A 276 -1.55 -8.06 10.66
C PHE A 276 -1.61 -9.00 9.46
N PHE A 277 -0.97 -8.65 8.34
CA PHE A 277 -0.92 -9.49 7.15
C PHE A 277 -0.12 -10.78 7.37
N LEU A 278 1.01 -10.71 8.06
CA LEU A 278 1.86 -11.87 8.36
C LEU A 278 1.11 -12.90 9.22
N ASN A 279 0.28 -12.45 10.16
CA ASN A 279 -0.46 -13.32 11.07
C ASN A 279 -1.87 -13.68 10.57
N GLY A 280 -2.33 -13.05 9.48
CA GLY A 280 -3.69 -13.25 8.95
C GLY A 280 -4.79 -12.74 9.90
N ILE A 281 -4.53 -11.68 10.66
CA ILE A 281 -5.45 -11.12 11.67
C ILE A 281 -6.12 -9.86 11.11
N ALA A 282 -7.44 -9.77 11.23
CA ALA A 282 -8.22 -8.60 10.83
C ALA A 282 -9.23 -8.22 11.94
N ASN A 283 -8.78 -7.42 12.90
CA ASN A 283 -9.57 -6.87 14.00
C ASN A 283 -9.94 -5.39 13.73
N GLU A 284 -10.59 -4.72 14.69
CA GLU A 284 -11.00 -3.31 14.57
C GLU A 284 -9.81 -2.37 14.33
N THR A 285 -8.66 -2.62 14.97
CA THR A 285 -7.43 -1.85 14.75
C THR A 285 -6.96 -1.98 13.31
N PHE A 286 -6.87 -3.21 12.77
CA PHE A 286 -6.52 -3.43 11.36
C PHE A 286 -7.46 -2.66 10.42
N VAL A 287 -8.77 -2.77 10.64
CA VAL A 287 -9.80 -2.10 9.83
C VAL A 287 -9.60 -0.59 9.83
N ARG A 288 -9.34 0.00 11.00
CA ARG A 288 -9.08 1.43 11.15
C ARG A 288 -7.81 1.86 10.41
N LEU A 289 -6.73 1.08 10.52
CA LEU A 289 -5.42 1.43 9.94
C LEU A 289 -5.40 1.27 8.42
N ILE A 290 -5.87 0.15 7.89
CA ILE A 290 -5.82 -0.10 6.43
C ILE A 290 -6.69 0.91 5.66
N ASN A 291 -7.78 1.38 6.27
CA ASN A 291 -8.65 2.40 5.70
C ASN A 291 -8.00 3.80 5.66
N ARG A 292 -6.97 4.07 6.48
CA ARG A 292 -6.20 5.33 6.46
C ARG A 292 -5.18 5.38 5.32
N ILE A 293 -4.76 4.23 4.79
CA ILE A 293 -3.77 4.16 3.70
C ILE A 293 -4.40 4.58 2.37
N ASN A 294 -3.76 5.50 1.64
CA ASN A 294 -4.23 5.90 0.31
C ASN A 294 -3.82 4.85 -0.75
N ASN A 295 -4.70 4.55 -1.71
CA ASN A 295 -4.45 3.58 -2.80
C ASN A 295 -3.34 4.02 -3.76
N GLU A 296 -2.99 5.30 -3.78
CA GLU A 296 -1.93 5.85 -4.64
C GLU A 296 -0.61 6.08 -3.87
N SER A 297 -0.57 5.71 -2.59
CA SER A 297 0.56 5.97 -1.70
C SER A 297 1.75 5.03 -1.98
N LYS A 298 2.93 5.37 -1.44
CA LYS A 298 4.09 4.46 -1.51
C LYS A 298 3.87 3.24 -0.60
N GLU A 299 3.19 3.46 0.51
CA GLU A 299 2.91 2.50 1.56
C GLU A 299 2.09 1.32 1.06
N ILE A 300 1.09 1.55 0.20
CA ILE A 300 0.31 0.44 -0.36
C ILE A 300 1.16 -0.48 -1.25
N ASN A 301 2.13 0.08 -1.97
CA ASN A 301 3.08 -0.70 -2.77
C ASN A 301 4.04 -1.48 -1.86
N ASP A 302 4.52 -0.84 -0.80
CA ASP A 302 5.39 -1.45 0.21
C ASP A 302 4.67 -2.59 0.97
N ILE A 303 3.40 -2.39 1.35
CA ILE A 303 2.51 -3.43 1.91
C ILE A 303 2.32 -4.57 0.91
N SER A 304 2.00 -4.27 -0.33
CA SER A 304 1.77 -5.30 -1.36
C SER A 304 3.03 -6.14 -1.59
N PHE A 305 4.19 -5.49 -1.67
CA PHE A 305 5.48 -6.16 -1.81
C PHE A 305 5.79 -7.04 -0.59
N PHE A 306 5.60 -6.53 0.63
CA PHE A 306 5.78 -7.32 1.86
C PHE A 306 4.89 -8.55 1.88
N VAL A 307 3.59 -8.39 1.57
CA VAL A 307 2.61 -9.47 1.55
C VAL A 307 3.00 -10.55 0.53
N GLU A 308 3.35 -10.17 -0.69
CA GLU A 308 3.74 -11.11 -1.75
C GLU A 308 4.93 -12.01 -1.35
N HIS A 309 5.89 -11.46 -0.60
CA HIS A 309 7.10 -12.16 -0.16
C HIS A 309 6.97 -12.79 1.23
N SER A 310 5.80 -12.68 1.87
CA SER A 310 5.55 -13.31 3.17
C SER A 310 5.12 -14.76 3.02
N ASP A 311 5.58 -15.61 3.95
CA ASP A 311 5.19 -17.01 3.97
C ASP A 311 3.67 -17.16 4.16
N ASN A 312 3.07 -18.10 3.42
CA ASN A 312 1.64 -18.42 3.50
C ASN A 312 0.69 -17.23 3.25
N TYR A 313 1.13 -16.18 2.55
CA TYR A 313 0.32 -14.96 2.35
C TYR A 313 -1.09 -15.24 1.80
N LYS A 314 -1.25 -16.22 0.90
CA LYS A 314 -2.55 -16.59 0.32
C LYS A 314 -3.54 -17.07 1.40
N GLU A 315 -3.07 -17.91 2.32
CA GLU A 315 -3.87 -18.43 3.43
C GLU A 315 -4.19 -17.32 4.45
N ASN A 316 -3.22 -16.45 4.72
CA ASN A 316 -3.42 -15.32 5.62
C ASN A 316 -4.44 -14.31 5.07
N LEU A 317 -4.35 -13.96 3.79
CA LEU A 317 -5.35 -13.12 3.11
C LEU A 317 -6.74 -13.76 3.18
N LYS A 318 -6.84 -15.08 3.01
CA LYS A 318 -8.10 -15.82 3.13
C LYS A 318 -8.68 -15.74 4.54
N LYS A 319 -7.86 -15.96 5.58
CA LYS A 319 -8.27 -15.81 6.99
C LYS A 319 -8.76 -14.39 7.29
N MET A 320 -8.01 -13.37 6.86
CA MET A 320 -8.36 -11.96 7.06
C MET A 320 -9.70 -11.62 6.41
N ILE A 321 -9.87 -11.97 5.13
CA ILE A 321 -11.11 -11.70 4.39
C ILE A 321 -12.29 -12.43 5.05
N ASN A 322 -12.11 -13.67 5.49
CA ASN A 322 -13.18 -14.40 6.19
C ASN A 322 -13.55 -13.76 7.53
N SER A 323 -12.59 -13.27 8.30
CA SER A 323 -12.82 -12.51 9.54
C SER A 323 -13.59 -11.21 9.27
N LEU A 324 -13.21 -10.47 8.23
CA LEU A 324 -13.92 -9.24 7.84
C LEU A 324 -15.36 -9.55 7.39
N LYS A 325 -15.56 -10.63 6.63
CA LYS A 325 -16.87 -11.07 6.15
C LYS A 325 -17.82 -11.51 7.27
N SER A 326 -17.32 -12.13 8.35
CA SER A 326 -18.18 -12.56 9.46
C SER A 326 -18.76 -11.38 10.23
N ASN A 327 -18.07 -10.24 10.22
CA ASN A 327 -18.54 -9.00 10.85
C ASN A 327 -19.52 -8.20 9.98
N ILE A 328 -19.81 -8.66 8.75
CA ILE A 328 -20.77 -8.01 7.85
C ILE A 328 -22.12 -8.71 7.98
N VAL A 329 -23.10 -7.99 8.54
CA VAL A 329 -24.47 -8.46 8.69
C VAL A 329 -25.18 -8.48 7.33
N GLU A 330 -25.71 -9.64 6.96
CA GLU A 330 -26.54 -9.82 5.76
C GLU A 330 -27.97 -9.39 6.08
N ASN A 331 -28.32 -8.13 5.81
CA ASN A 331 -29.69 -7.64 5.93
C ASN A 331 -30.34 -7.49 4.54
N ASN A 332 -31.66 -7.73 4.48
CA ASN A 332 -32.48 -7.48 3.29
C ASN A 332 -32.56 -5.99 2.91
N GLU A 333 -32.25 -5.09 3.85
CA GLU A 333 -31.97 -3.70 3.54
C GLU A 333 -30.53 -3.60 3.06
N HIS A 334 -30.42 -3.36 1.75
CA HIS A 334 -29.25 -2.91 1.01
C HIS A 334 -28.18 -2.25 1.91
N TYR A 335 -26.88 -2.58 1.70
CA TYR A 335 -25.69 -2.05 2.40
C TYR A 335 -25.50 -0.50 2.31
N GLU A 336 -26.58 0.24 2.07
CA GLU A 336 -26.65 1.55 1.45
C GLU A 336 -26.92 2.71 2.41
N LYS A 337 -26.91 2.45 3.72
CA LYS A 337 -26.80 3.53 4.69
C LYS A 337 -25.51 3.34 5.46
N THR A 338 -24.43 3.86 4.88
CA THR A 338 -23.56 4.86 5.52
C THR A 338 -22.10 4.71 5.09
N ARG A 339 -21.36 5.80 5.23
CA ARG A 339 -19.91 5.80 5.42
C ARG A 339 -19.36 4.82 6.50
N VAL A 340 -20.18 4.00 7.19
CA VAL A 340 -19.88 3.31 8.48
C VAL A 340 -19.55 1.82 8.36
N ASN A 341 -19.72 1.11 7.23
CA ASN A 341 -19.20 -0.26 7.15
C ASN A 341 -17.70 -0.27 6.85
N GLU A 342 -16.89 0.00 7.87
CA GLU A 342 -15.43 0.04 7.77
C GLU A 342 -14.84 -1.32 7.34
N ASN A 343 -15.51 -2.43 7.63
CA ASN A 343 -15.12 -3.76 7.17
C ASN A 343 -15.24 -3.91 5.64
N VAL A 344 -16.29 -3.34 5.02
CA VAL A 344 -16.42 -3.35 3.54
C VAL A 344 -15.26 -2.59 2.92
N LYS A 345 -14.94 -1.39 3.42
CA LYS A 345 -13.79 -0.61 2.95
C LYS A 345 -12.46 -1.34 3.16
N ALA A 346 -12.31 -2.02 4.30
CA ALA A 346 -11.12 -2.82 4.57
C ALA A 346 -11.00 -3.98 3.58
N ILE A 347 -12.10 -4.67 3.24
CA ILE A 347 -12.11 -5.70 2.19
C ILE A 347 -11.72 -5.09 0.85
N GLU A 348 -12.28 -3.93 0.46
CA GLU A 348 -11.91 -3.23 -0.77
C GLU A 348 -10.41 -2.89 -0.82
N LYS A 349 -9.82 -2.47 0.31
CA LYS A 349 -8.37 -2.21 0.43
C LYS A 349 -7.53 -3.47 0.30
N VAL A 350 -7.92 -4.56 0.97
CA VAL A 350 -7.23 -5.86 0.84
C VAL A 350 -7.34 -6.39 -0.60
N MET A 351 -8.49 -6.19 -1.26
CA MET A 351 -8.67 -6.50 -2.67
C MET A 351 -7.75 -5.67 -3.58
N PHE A 352 -7.55 -4.40 -3.24
CA PHE A 352 -6.59 -3.55 -3.94
C PHE A 352 -5.14 -4.03 -3.74
N VAL A 353 -4.75 -4.46 -2.53
CA VAL A 353 -3.44 -5.11 -2.28
C VAL A 353 -3.28 -6.35 -3.16
N ILE A 354 -4.29 -7.23 -3.20
CA ILE A 354 -4.29 -8.43 -4.06
C ILE A 354 -4.11 -8.06 -5.54
N TYR A 355 -4.76 -6.97 -5.98
CA TYR A 355 -4.60 -6.45 -7.34
C TYR A 355 -3.18 -5.95 -7.61
N VAL A 356 -2.57 -5.18 -6.70
CA VAL A 356 -1.21 -4.65 -6.86
C VAL A 356 -0.19 -5.79 -6.96
N ILE A 357 -0.30 -6.82 -6.11
CA ILE A 357 0.53 -8.04 -6.17
C ILE A 357 0.43 -8.69 -7.56
N ASN A 358 -0.77 -8.74 -8.14
CA ASN A 358 -1.02 -9.41 -9.42
C ASN A 358 -1.13 -8.44 -10.60
N LYS A 359 -0.56 -7.24 -10.51
CA LYS A 359 -0.75 -6.17 -11.52
C LYS A 359 -0.35 -6.58 -12.93
N ASN A 360 0.63 -7.47 -13.07
CA ASN A 360 1.11 -7.97 -14.36
C ASN A 360 0.50 -9.33 -14.78
N SER A 361 -0.29 -9.97 -13.91
CA SER A 361 -0.75 -11.35 -14.11
C SER A 361 -2.26 -11.50 -13.84
N PRO A 362 -3.13 -11.19 -14.81
CA PRO A 362 -4.58 -11.30 -14.67
C PRO A 362 -5.07 -12.72 -14.32
N SER A 363 -4.38 -13.76 -14.82
CA SER A 363 -4.67 -15.16 -14.50
C SER A 363 -4.46 -15.44 -13.02
N ASN A 364 -3.31 -15.04 -12.48
CA ASN A 364 -2.96 -15.26 -11.07
C ASN A 364 -3.90 -14.48 -10.15
N PHE A 365 -4.30 -13.26 -10.54
CA PHE A 365 -5.34 -12.50 -9.84
C PHE A 365 -6.63 -13.30 -9.73
N THR A 366 -7.13 -13.83 -10.85
CA THR A 366 -8.37 -14.62 -10.89
C THR A 366 -8.27 -15.89 -10.05
N GLU A 367 -7.16 -16.63 -10.15
CA GLU A 367 -6.91 -17.83 -9.35
C GLU A 367 -6.90 -17.53 -7.86
N LEU A 368 -6.25 -16.43 -7.45
CA LEU A 368 -6.20 -16.01 -6.06
C LEU A 368 -7.57 -15.58 -5.53
N ILE A 369 -8.36 -14.85 -6.32
CA ILE A 369 -9.74 -14.51 -5.94
C ILE A 369 -10.59 -15.76 -5.77
N LYS A 370 -10.52 -16.71 -6.71
CA LYS A 370 -11.23 -18.00 -6.58
C LYS A 370 -10.76 -18.76 -5.34
N PHE A 371 -9.45 -18.80 -5.06
CA PHE A 371 -8.91 -19.46 -3.88
C PHE A 371 -9.41 -18.86 -2.55
N ILE A 372 -9.50 -17.53 -2.48
CA ILE A 372 -9.92 -16.80 -1.27
C ILE A 372 -11.44 -16.86 -1.08
N TYR A 373 -12.21 -16.64 -2.15
CA TYR A 373 -13.66 -16.41 -2.07
C TYR A 373 -14.52 -17.60 -2.46
N SER A 374 -14.04 -18.49 -3.35
CA SER A 374 -14.86 -19.58 -3.87
C SER A 374 -14.95 -20.70 -2.86
N ASP A 375 -16.17 -20.96 -2.40
CA ASP A 375 -16.52 -22.17 -1.66
C ASP A 375 -17.63 -22.91 -2.44
N ASN A 376 -17.30 -24.09 -2.98
CA ASN A 376 -18.22 -24.92 -3.77
C ASN A 376 -18.94 -24.15 -4.89
N LYS A 377 -18.19 -23.36 -5.68
CA LYS A 377 -18.68 -22.47 -6.75
C LYS A 377 -19.52 -21.28 -6.30
N ASN A 378 -19.64 -21.03 -5.00
CA ASN A 378 -20.28 -19.83 -4.48
C ASN A 378 -19.21 -18.81 -4.09
N ILE A 379 -19.40 -17.56 -4.50
CA ILE A 379 -18.66 -16.39 -4.02
C ILE A 379 -19.64 -15.53 -3.25
N SER A 380 -19.32 -15.20 -2.01
CA SER A 380 -20.10 -14.28 -1.20
C SER A 380 -19.26 -13.10 -0.71
N LYS A 381 -19.91 -11.94 -0.58
CA LYS A 381 -19.31 -10.73 0.03
C LYS A 381 -18.02 -10.29 -0.66
N LEU A 382 -17.99 -10.33 -1.99
CA LEU A 382 -16.90 -9.78 -2.79
C LEU A 382 -17.14 -8.28 -2.99
N PHE A 383 -16.29 -7.45 -2.39
CA PHE A 383 -16.38 -5.99 -2.49
C PHE A 383 -15.17 -5.46 -3.28
N ILE A 384 -15.43 -4.85 -4.43
CA ILE A 384 -14.41 -4.28 -5.32
C ILE A 384 -14.73 -2.80 -5.55
N ASN A 385 -13.74 -1.95 -5.32
CA ASN A 385 -13.81 -0.52 -5.60
C ASN A 385 -12.55 -0.06 -6.34
N GLY A 386 -12.70 0.29 -7.61
CA GLY A 386 -11.63 0.65 -8.52
C GLY A 386 -11.43 -0.36 -9.66
N ASP A 387 -10.56 0.01 -10.62
CA ASP A 387 -10.35 -0.77 -11.84
C ASP A 387 -9.27 -1.85 -11.66
N VAL A 388 -9.70 -3.03 -11.18
CA VAL A 388 -8.84 -4.22 -11.03
C VAL A 388 -8.81 -5.06 -12.32
N HIS A 389 -8.08 -6.18 -12.33
CA HIS A 389 -8.12 -7.10 -13.48
C HIS A 389 -9.49 -7.74 -13.64
N TYR A 390 -9.85 -8.13 -14.86
CA TYR A 390 -11.07 -8.90 -15.13
C TYR A 390 -11.04 -10.25 -14.41
N ILE A 391 -12.19 -10.75 -13.98
CA ILE A 391 -12.33 -12.01 -13.23
C ILE A 391 -13.09 -13.02 -14.09
N ASP A 392 -12.68 -14.28 -14.03
CA ASP A 392 -13.47 -15.35 -14.63
C ASP A 392 -14.58 -15.82 -13.66
N PHE A 393 -15.82 -15.39 -13.91
CA PHE A 393 -17.00 -15.77 -13.15
C PHE A 393 -17.69 -17.05 -13.67
N SER A 394 -17.07 -17.78 -14.60
CA SER A 394 -17.72 -18.93 -15.23
C SER A 394 -18.22 -19.97 -14.23
N ASP A 395 -19.49 -20.36 -14.37
CA ASP A 395 -20.19 -21.30 -13.49
C ASP A 395 -20.18 -20.93 -11.99
N LEU A 396 -19.98 -19.65 -11.64
CA LEU A 396 -19.97 -19.16 -10.27
C LEU A 396 -21.29 -18.50 -9.89
N ASN A 397 -21.69 -18.70 -8.63
CA ASN A 397 -22.81 -18.03 -8.00
C ASN A 397 -22.31 -16.95 -7.05
N VAL A 398 -22.42 -15.69 -7.47
CA VAL A 398 -21.95 -14.50 -6.76
C VAL A 398 -23.10 -13.87 -5.97
N ARG A 399 -22.93 -13.76 -4.65
CA ARG A 399 -23.96 -13.29 -3.71
C ARG A 399 -23.47 -12.14 -2.84
N TYR A 400 -24.37 -11.24 -2.45
CA TYR A 400 -24.12 -10.19 -1.46
C TYR A 400 -22.84 -9.37 -1.75
N SER A 401 -22.57 -9.09 -3.03
CA SER A 401 -21.30 -8.52 -3.50
C SER A 401 -21.51 -7.11 -4.07
N GLN A 402 -20.45 -6.31 -4.10
CA GLN A 402 -20.49 -4.93 -4.60
C GLN A 402 -19.32 -4.67 -5.55
N PHE A 403 -19.62 -4.05 -6.68
CA PHE A 403 -18.64 -3.65 -7.69
C PHE A 403 -18.82 -2.15 -7.96
N GLN A 404 -17.79 -1.36 -7.65
CA GLN A 404 -17.76 0.08 -7.83
C GLN A 404 -16.55 0.50 -8.66
N ASN A 405 -16.75 1.45 -9.58
CA ASN A 405 -15.67 2.04 -10.40
C ASN A 405 -14.81 0.99 -11.14
N TYR A 406 -15.41 -0.12 -11.54
CA TYR A 406 -14.72 -1.28 -12.12
C TYR A 406 -14.92 -1.31 -13.64
N ASN A 407 -14.16 -0.50 -14.36
CA ASN A 407 -14.30 -0.30 -15.80
C ASN A 407 -14.02 -1.57 -16.63
N LYS A 408 -13.18 -2.48 -16.12
CA LYS A 408 -12.89 -3.79 -16.73
C LYS A 408 -13.91 -4.87 -16.36
N PHE A 409 -14.97 -4.56 -15.62
CA PHE A 409 -16.00 -5.54 -15.27
C PHE A 409 -16.54 -6.25 -16.51
N LEU A 410 -16.87 -5.50 -17.57
CA LEU A 410 -17.39 -6.04 -18.84
C LEU A 410 -16.40 -6.94 -19.61
N ASN A 411 -15.10 -6.91 -19.27
CA ASN A 411 -14.07 -7.80 -19.84
C ASN A 411 -14.01 -9.16 -19.11
N SER A 412 -14.73 -9.32 -18.01
CA SER A 412 -14.84 -10.57 -17.27
C SER A 412 -15.57 -11.64 -18.08
N ASN A 413 -15.36 -12.91 -17.70
CA ASN A 413 -16.07 -14.02 -18.30
C ASN A 413 -17.30 -14.37 -17.46
N PHE A 414 -18.47 -14.36 -18.10
CA PHE A 414 -19.78 -14.46 -17.45
C PHE A 414 -20.52 -15.77 -17.76
N SER A 415 -19.89 -16.72 -18.46
CA SER A 415 -20.54 -17.95 -18.93
C SER A 415 -21.14 -18.76 -17.77
N GLY A 416 -22.48 -18.89 -17.73
CA GLY A 416 -23.17 -19.64 -16.68
C GLY A 416 -23.09 -19.01 -15.28
N ALA A 417 -22.63 -17.76 -15.16
CA ALA A 417 -22.54 -17.05 -13.89
C ALA A 417 -23.93 -16.62 -13.39
N ARG A 418 -24.11 -16.58 -12.06
CA ARG A 418 -25.36 -16.12 -11.42
C ARG A 418 -25.02 -15.04 -10.39
N PHE A 419 -25.74 -13.92 -10.41
CA PHE A 419 -25.57 -12.80 -9.50
C PHE A 419 -26.87 -12.54 -8.74
N GLU A 420 -26.81 -12.61 -7.40
CA GLU A 420 -27.95 -12.40 -6.51
C GLU A 420 -27.57 -11.45 -5.37
N PHE A 421 -28.44 -10.50 -5.00
CA PHE A 421 -28.15 -9.50 -3.96
C PHE A 421 -26.85 -8.70 -4.22
N CYS A 422 -26.55 -8.38 -5.48
CA CYS A 422 -25.33 -7.68 -5.89
C CYS A 422 -25.59 -6.21 -6.26
N LYS A 423 -24.59 -5.35 -6.07
CA LYS A 423 -24.62 -3.94 -6.46
C LYS A 423 -23.54 -3.63 -7.50
N PHE A 424 -23.91 -2.88 -8.53
CA PHE A 424 -23.01 -2.44 -9.59
C PHE A 424 -23.11 -0.92 -9.74
N TYR A 425 -22.01 -0.18 -9.61
CA TYR A 425 -21.96 1.25 -9.87
C TYR A 425 -20.72 1.60 -10.67
N HIS A 426 -20.88 2.32 -11.77
CA HIS A 426 -19.77 2.70 -12.66
C HIS A 426 -19.00 1.47 -13.16
N CYS A 427 -19.74 0.46 -13.60
CA CYS A 427 -19.20 -0.77 -14.21
C CYS A 427 -19.33 -0.77 -15.75
N HIS A 428 -20.06 0.20 -16.33
CA HIS A 428 -20.18 0.37 -17.76
C HIS A 428 -18.89 0.92 -18.37
N ASN A 429 -18.49 0.36 -19.52
CA ASN A 429 -17.36 0.85 -20.29
C ASN A 429 -17.69 0.85 -21.79
N LYS A 430 -17.80 2.05 -22.36
CA LYS A 430 -18.14 2.27 -23.78
C LYS A 430 -17.12 1.66 -24.75
N ASN A 431 -15.88 1.44 -24.31
CA ASN A 431 -14.82 0.91 -25.15
C ASN A 431 -14.93 -0.62 -25.32
N VAL A 432 -15.66 -1.31 -24.44
CA VAL A 432 -15.86 -2.75 -24.53
C VAL A 432 -16.96 -3.03 -25.55
N LYS A 433 -16.57 -3.57 -26.71
CA LYS A 433 -17.48 -3.85 -27.82
C LYS A 433 -18.10 -5.24 -27.78
N ASN A 434 -17.39 -6.19 -27.18
CA ASN A 434 -17.77 -7.60 -27.08
C ASN A 434 -17.66 -8.02 -25.61
N SER A 435 -18.73 -8.61 -25.07
CA SER A 435 -18.80 -9.15 -23.72
C SER A 435 -19.84 -10.27 -23.71
N ASN A 436 -19.58 -11.33 -22.97
CA ASN A 436 -20.55 -12.42 -22.78
C ASN A 436 -21.44 -12.21 -21.55
N ILE A 437 -21.56 -10.97 -21.07
CA ILE A 437 -22.39 -10.61 -19.92
C ILE A 437 -23.85 -11.05 -20.03
N THR A 438 -24.37 -11.18 -21.26
CA THR A 438 -25.73 -11.67 -21.52
C THR A 438 -25.92 -13.16 -21.20
N ASP A 439 -24.84 -13.91 -21.06
CA ASP A 439 -24.85 -15.33 -20.68
C ASP A 439 -25.02 -15.51 -19.17
N ALA A 440 -24.83 -14.45 -18.38
CA ALA A 440 -25.03 -14.47 -16.94
C ALA A 440 -26.49 -14.19 -16.54
N TYR A 441 -26.91 -14.81 -15.45
CA TYR A 441 -28.18 -14.52 -14.80
C TYR A 441 -28.00 -13.45 -13.72
N PHE A 442 -28.73 -12.35 -13.83
CA PHE A 442 -28.82 -11.32 -12.79
C PHE A 442 -30.22 -11.30 -12.21
N ASP A 443 -30.35 -11.48 -10.89
CA ASP A 443 -31.64 -11.38 -10.21
C ASP A 443 -32.13 -9.93 -10.19
N GLN A 444 -33.06 -9.61 -11.09
CA GLN A 444 -33.60 -8.26 -11.27
C GLN A 444 -34.33 -7.70 -10.02
N ARG A 445 -34.75 -8.55 -9.08
CA ARG A 445 -35.44 -8.10 -7.88
C ARG A 445 -34.48 -7.69 -6.78
N ASN A 446 -33.33 -8.35 -6.70
CA ASN A 446 -32.40 -8.24 -5.58
C ASN A 446 -31.07 -7.57 -5.98
N CYS A 447 -30.76 -7.42 -7.27
CA CYS A 447 -29.56 -6.76 -7.75
C CYS A 447 -29.83 -5.29 -8.15
N GLU A 448 -28.93 -4.40 -7.75
CA GLU A 448 -28.93 -3.00 -8.18
C GLU A 448 -27.96 -2.82 -9.35
N MET A 449 -28.53 -2.72 -10.55
CA MET A 449 -27.75 -2.79 -11.79
C MET A 449 -27.21 -1.42 -12.25
N ASN A 450 -27.76 -0.30 -11.81
CA ASN A 450 -27.40 1.07 -12.25
C ASN A 450 -27.01 1.17 -13.75
N ASP A 451 -25.78 1.58 -14.07
CA ASP A 451 -25.26 1.73 -15.43
C ASP A 451 -25.01 0.39 -16.16
N LEU A 452 -24.94 -0.72 -15.43
CA LEU A 452 -24.82 -2.06 -16.01
C LEU A 452 -26.08 -2.46 -16.79
N SER A 453 -27.28 -1.99 -16.39
CA SER A 453 -28.52 -2.32 -17.12
C SER A 453 -28.51 -1.75 -18.54
N GLU A 454 -27.93 -0.56 -18.72
CA GLU A 454 -27.76 0.04 -20.06
C GLU A 454 -26.82 -0.82 -20.90
N SER A 455 -25.68 -1.25 -20.33
CA SER A 455 -24.73 -2.17 -20.98
C SER A 455 -25.41 -3.45 -21.46
N ILE A 456 -26.15 -4.12 -20.58
CA ILE A 456 -26.85 -5.38 -20.90
C ILE A 456 -27.89 -5.16 -22.01
N SER A 457 -28.62 -4.04 -22.00
CA SER A 457 -29.56 -3.72 -23.07
C SER A 457 -28.85 -3.52 -24.42
N ILE A 458 -27.72 -2.81 -24.45
CA ILE A 458 -26.91 -2.60 -25.66
C ILE A 458 -26.39 -3.94 -26.22
N PHE A 459 -25.84 -4.81 -25.37
CA PHE A 459 -25.37 -6.12 -25.81
C PHE A 459 -26.50 -7.02 -26.31
N ASN A 460 -27.66 -7.03 -25.62
CA ASN A 460 -28.85 -7.75 -26.08
C ASN A 460 -29.37 -7.24 -27.44
N HIS A 461 -29.36 -5.92 -27.66
CA HIS A 461 -29.74 -5.35 -28.95
C HIS A 461 -28.75 -5.72 -30.06
N ARG A 462 -27.45 -5.77 -29.75
CA ARG A 462 -26.43 -6.20 -30.71
C ARG A 462 -26.58 -7.68 -31.08
N ILE A 463 -26.80 -8.55 -30.11
CA ILE A 463 -27.04 -9.98 -30.35
C ILE A 463 -28.26 -10.17 -31.24
N LYS A 464 -29.37 -9.47 -30.96
CA LYS A 464 -30.56 -9.51 -31.82
C LYS A 464 -30.28 -9.00 -33.23
N ALA A 465 -29.57 -7.88 -33.37
CA ALA A 465 -29.23 -7.33 -34.68
C ALA A 465 -28.29 -8.25 -35.48
N ASP A 466 -27.40 -8.98 -34.80
CA ASP A 466 -26.53 -9.97 -35.42
C ASP A 466 -27.32 -11.21 -35.85
N ASP A 467 -28.26 -11.67 -35.00
CA ASP A 467 -29.19 -12.74 -35.30
C ASP A 467 -30.07 -12.41 -36.52
N ASP A 468 -30.60 -11.19 -36.58
CA ASP A 468 -31.39 -10.68 -37.71
C ASP A 468 -30.57 -10.67 -39.00
N LYS A 469 -29.30 -10.23 -38.94
CA LYS A 469 -28.39 -10.26 -40.10
C LYS A 469 -28.05 -11.67 -40.56
N VAL A 470 -27.80 -12.59 -39.63
CA VAL A 470 -27.59 -14.01 -39.95
C VAL A 470 -28.81 -14.59 -40.66
N ASN A 471 -30.01 -14.24 -40.18
CA ASN A 471 -31.26 -14.64 -40.79
C ASN A 471 -31.47 -14.03 -42.18
N GLU A 472 -31.18 -12.75 -42.39
CA GLU A 472 -31.25 -12.10 -43.70
C GLU A 472 -30.28 -12.72 -44.70
N ASP A 473 -29.03 -12.95 -44.31
CA ASP A 473 -28.01 -13.55 -45.17
C ASP A 473 -28.33 -15.02 -45.49
N LEU A 474 -28.82 -15.79 -44.51
CA LEU A 474 -29.29 -17.16 -44.74
C LEU A 474 -30.50 -17.16 -45.69
N LYS A 475 -31.46 -16.25 -45.50
CA LYS A 475 -32.63 -16.13 -46.37
C LYS A 475 -32.22 -15.76 -47.79
N SER A 476 -31.28 -14.83 -47.95
CA SER A 476 -30.70 -14.44 -49.24
C SER A 476 -30.05 -15.64 -49.94
N PHE A 477 -29.18 -16.37 -49.23
CA PHE A 477 -28.52 -17.58 -49.74
C PHE A 477 -29.51 -18.66 -50.18
N LEU A 478 -30.50 -18.98 -49.34
CA LEU A 478 -31.50 -20.02 -49.63
C LEU A 478 -32.46 -19.59 -50.75
N SER A 479 -32.77 -18.29 -50.86
CA SER A 479 -33.66 -17.74 -51.90
C SER A 479 -33.12 -17.95 -53.30
N CYS A 480 -31.79 -18.08 -53.48
CA CYS A 480 -31.20 -18.42 -54.77
C CYS A 480 -31.80 -19.72 -55.32
N PHE A 481 -32.06 -20.70 -54.47
CA PHE A 481 -32.57 -22.03 -54.85
C PHE A 481 -34.09 -22.09 -54.98
N TYR A 482 -34.82 -21.01 -54.68
CA TYR A 482 -36.28 -20.96 -54.69
C TYR A 482 -36.80 -19.72 -55.41
N ARG A 483 -37.35 -19.89 -56.62
CA ARG A 483 -37.87 -18.77 -57.45
C ARG A 483 -39.21 -19.13 -58.08
N ALA A 484 -40.15 -18.18 -58.07
CA ALA A 484 -41.48 -18.32 -58.67
C ALA A 484 -42.24 -19.58 -58.21
N GLY A 485 -42.14 -19.92 -56.93
CA GLY A 485 -42.86 -21.05 -56.33
C GLY A 485 -42.16 -22.41 -56.41
N ASN A 486 -41.05 -22.52 -57.16
CA ASN A 486 -40.37 -23.80 -57.43
C ASN A 486 -38.90 -23.78 -56.97
N PHE A 487 -38.40 -24.95 -56.55
CA PHE A 487 -36.98 -25.18 -56.31
C PHE A 487 -36.24 -25.40 -57.62
N ARG A 488 -35.02 -24.86 -57.71
CA ARG A 488 -34.14 -24.99 -58.88
C ARG A 488 -32.74 -25.41 -58.49
N ASP A 489 -32.06 -26.06 -59.42
CA ASP A 489 -30.64 -26.37 -59.33
C ASP A 489 -29.81 -25.19 -59.85
N LEU A 490 -28.71 -24.87 -59.17
CA LEU A 490 -27.85 -23.73 -59.50
C LEU A 490 -26.38 -24.14 -59.64
N LYS A 491 -25.68 -23.48 -60.55
CA LYS A 491 -24.21 -23.44 -60.54
C LYS A 491 -23.72 -22.50 -59.42
N ILE A 492 -22.51 -22.76 -58.92
CA ILE A 492 -21.86 -21.94 -57.88
C ILE A 492 -21.87 -20.44 -58.22
N GLU A 493 -21.60 -20.09 -59.48
CA GLU A 493 -21.57 -18.70 -59.98
C GLU A 493 -22.90 -17.94 -59.82
N HIS A 494 -24.00 -18.65 -59.57
CA HIS A 494 -25.35 -18.08 -59.43
C HIS A 494 -25.88 -18.13 -58.00
N ILE A 495 -25.05 -18.50 -57.04
CA ILE A 495 -25.39 -18.52 -55.61
C ILE A 495 -24.96 -17.19 -54.98
N SER A 496 -25.86 -16.55 -54.25
CA SER A 496 -25.56 -15.34 -53.47
C SER A 496 -24.93 -15.73 -52.14
N PHE A 497 -23.60 -15.77 -52.11
CA PHE A 497 -22.83 -16.00 -50.89
C PHE A 497 -22.85 -14.76 -49.98
N SER A 498 -22.84 -15.00 -48.67
CA SER A 498 -22.77 -13.93 -47.67
C SER A 498 -21.37 -13.32 -47.62
N ARG A 499 -21.31 -12.02 -47.33
CA ARG A 499 -20.06 -11.31 -47.01
C ARG A 499 -19.85 -11.14 -45.50
N HIS A 500 -20.87 -11.40 -44.68
CA HIS A 500 -20.86 -11.17 -43.24
C HIS A 500 -20.74 -12.47 -42.44
N VAL A 501 -21.31 -13.57 -42.96
CA VAL A 501 -21.36 -14.87 -42.31
C VAL A 501 -20.34 -15.80 -42.96
N ASP A 502 -19.25 -16.10 -42.25
CA ASP A 502 -18.10 -16.86 -42.78
C ASP A 502 -18.48 -18.23 -43.33
N LYS A 503 -19.34 -18.97 -42.62
CA LYS A 503 -19.81 -20.30 -43.04
C LYS A 503 -20.73 -20.28 -44.26
N LEU A 504 -21.20 -19.10 -44.69
CA LEU A 504 -21.99 -18.88 -45.91
C LEU A 504 -21.18 -18.21 -47.04
N ARG A 505 -19.84 -18.16 -46.93
CA ARG A 505 -18.94 -17.70 -48.00
C ARG A 505 -18.70 -18.81 -49.03
N GLU A 506 -18.34 -18.39 -50.24
CA GLU A 506 -18.01 -19.31 -51.34
C GLU A 506 -16.88 -20.29 -50.99
N SER A 507 -15.86 -19.82 -50.27
CA SER A 507 -14.74 -20.65 -49.81
C SER A 507 -15.16 -21.80 -48.89
N GLU A 508 -16.28 -21.67 -48.20
CA GLU A 508 -16.79 -22.62 -47.22
C GLU A 508 -17.91 -23.51 -47.78
N PHE A 509 -18.25 -23.38 -49.07
CA PHE A 509 -19.38 -24.08 -49.69
C PHE A 509 -19.28 -25.61 -49.59
N ASN A 510 -18.07 -26.16 -49.63
CA ASN A 510 -17.86 -27.61 -49.40
C ASN A 510 -18.31 -28.06 -48.00
N LYS A 511 -18.21 -27.21 -46.98
CA LYS A 511 -18.72 -27.51 -45.63
C LYS A 511 -20.25 -27.42 -45.57
N ILE A 512 -20.86 -26.52 -46.34
CA ILE A 512 -22.32 -26.44 -46.51
C ILE A 512 -22.88 -27.74 -47.10
N ILE A 513 -22.22 -28.29 -48.12
CA ILE A 513 -22.61 -29.59 -48.71
C ILE A 513 -22.49 -30.72 -47.67
N ARG A 514 -21.40 -30.74 -46.89
CA ARG A 514 -21.20 -31.74 -45.81
C ARG A 514 -22.24 -31.60 -44.69
N ALA A 515 -22.74 -30.40 -44.43
CA ALA A 515 -23.82 -30.16 -43.48
C ALA A 515 -25.18 -30.71 -43.95
N GLY A 516 -25.29 -31.12 -45.22
CA GLY A 516 -26.38 -31.96 -45.73
C GLY A 516 -27.67 -31.25 -46.11
N PHE A 517 -27.73 -29.92 -46.00
CA PHE A 517 -28.92 -29.14 -46.43
C PHE A 517 -28.85 -28.68 -47.90
N ILE A 518 -27.67 -28.77 -48.53
CA ILE A 518 -27.44 -28.62 -49.98
C ILE A 518 -26.88 -29.95 -50.53
N SER A 519 -27.37 -30.39 -51.68
CA SER A 519 -26.93 -31.62 -52.37
C SER A 519 -26.60 -31.35 -53.84
N VAL A 520 -25.74 -32.18 -54.43
CA VAL A 520 -25.46 -32.15 -55.88
C VAL A 520 -26.67 -32.73 -56.60
N ALA A 521 -27.34 -31.90 -57.42
CA ALA A 521 -28.55 -32.26 -58.17
C ALA A 521 -28.20 -33.05 -59.45
N SER A 522 -27.20 -32.59 -60.18
CA SER A 522 -26.72 -33.23 -61.41
C SER A 522 -25.30 -32.79 -61.76
N GLU A 523 -24.47 -33.72 -62.23
CA GLU A 523 -23.20 -33.43 -62.89
C GLU A 523 -23.45 -33.38 -64.39
N LYS A 524 -23.35 -32.18 -64.99
CA LYS A 524 -23.50 -31.99 -66.44
C LYS A 524 -22.13 -31.67 -67.04
N VAL A 525 -21.96 -31.86 -68.35
CA VAL A 525 -20.70 -31.57 -69.08
C VAL A 525 -20.19 -30.13 -68.85
N ILE A 526 -21.10 -29.22 -68.50
CA ILE A 526 -20.89 -27.79 -68.24
C ILE A 526 -20.66 -27.45 -66.76
N GLY A 527 -20.55 -28.44 -65.86
CA GLY A 527 -20.27 -28.27 -64.43
C GLY A 527 -21.33 -28.88 -63.49
N ASN A 528 -21.07 -28.76 -62.19
CA ASN A 528 -21.93 -29.30 -61.13
C ASN A 528 -23.07 -28.33 -60.79
N PHE A 529 -24.28 -28.88 -60.64
CA PHE A 529 -25.46 -28.14 -60.21
C PHE A 529 -25.87 -28.59 -58.80
N TYR A 530 -26.21 -27.62 -57.95
CA TYR A 530 -26.54 -27.82 -56.55
C TYR A 530 -28.00 -27.48 -56.29
N GLU A 531 -28.66 -28.23 -55.41
CA GLU A 531 -30.04 -28.01 -55.00
C GLU A 531 -30.22 -28.13 -53.48
N ILE A 532 -31.32 -27.59 -52.97
CA ILE A 532 -31.74 -27.83 -51.58
C ILE A 532 -32.14 -29.30 -51.44
N HIS A 533 -31.53 -29.97 -50.47
CA HIS A 533 -31.81 -31.37 -50.18
C HIS A 533 -33.31 -31.58 -49.92
N LYS A 534 -33.88 -32.66 -50.45
CA LYS A 534 -35.34 -32.90 -50.46
C LYS A 534 -35.97 -32.74 -49.08
N ASP A 535 -35.28 -33.21 -48.04
CA ASP A 535 -35.74 -33.15 -46.65
C ASP A 535 -35.82 -31.73 -46.08
N TYR A 536 -35.12 -30.76 -46.67
CA TYR A 536 -35.10 -29.36 -46.22
C TYR A 536 -36.02 -28.45 -47.05
N ARG A 537 -36.51 -28.90 -48.21
CA ARG A 537 -37.32 -28.07 -49.14
C ARG A 537 -38.56 -27.48 -48.48
N HIS A 538 -39.29 -28.25 -47.67
CA HIS A 538 -40.48 -27.73 -46.99
C HIS A 538 -40.13 -26.61 -45.99
N SER A 539 -39.13 -26.84 -45.16
CA SER A 539 -38.62 -25.89 -44.17
C SER A 539 -38.08 -24.62 -44.79
N VAL A 540 -37.27 -24.75 -45.85
CA VAL A 540 -36.70 -23.62 -46.60
C VAL A 540 -37.79 -22.79 -47.27
N ARG A 541 -38.82 -23.42 -47.85
CA ARG A 541 -39.95 -22.70 -48.44
C ARG A 541 -40.69 -21.86 -47.39
N ARG A 542 -41.01 -22.44 -46.23
CA ARG A 542 -41.72 -21.74 -45.14
C ARG A 542 -40.88 -20.61 -44.55
N PHE A 543 -39.57 -20.81 -44.42
CA PHE A 543 -38.66 -19.76 -43.96
C PHE A 543 -38.58 -18.59 -44.93
N ILE A 544 -38.47 -18.85 -46.23
CA ILE A 544 -38.38 -17.80 -47.25
C ILE A 544 -39.71 -17.04 -47.37
N MET A 545 -40.83 -17.77 -47.47
CA MET A 545 -42.15 -17.16 -47.75
C MET A 545 -42.84 -16.61 -46.51
N ASP A 546 -42.81 -17.35 -45.40
CA ASP A 546 -43.58 -17.05 -44.19
C ASP A 546 -42.69 -16.49 -43.06
N GLY A 547 -41.37 -16.49 -43.22
CA GLY A 547 -40.42 -16.09 -42.18
C GLY A 547 -40.33 -17.09 -41.01
N LEU A 548 -40.88 -18.30 -41.15
CA LEU A 548 -41.01 -19.25 -40.06
C LEU A 548 -39.75 -20.11 -39.89
N GLU A 549 -39.10 -19.99 -38.74
CA GLU A 549 -37.94 -20.80 -38.33
C GLU A 549 -38.40 -22.11 -37.66
N ASP A 550 -38.54 -23.16 -38.45
CA ASP A 550 -38.79 -24.50 -37.90
C ASP A 550 -37.51 -25.15 -37.33
N LEU A 551 -37.64 -26.31 -36.69
CA LEU A 551 -36.51 -27.02 -36.07
C LEU A 551 -35.34 -27.31 -37.04
N LYS A 552 -35.60 -27.45 -38.35
CA LYS A 552 -34.55 -27.70 -39.34
C LYS A 552 -33.80 -26.41 -39.68
N ILE A 553 -34.53 -25.30 -39.81
CA ILE A 553 -33.92 -23.98 -40.03
C ILE A 553 -33.12 -23.52 -38.81
N LYS A 554 -33.65 -23.72 -37.59
CA LYS A 554 -32.93 -23.41 -36.35
C LYS A 554 -31.60 -24.17 -36.24
N LYS A 555 -31.58 -25.46 -36.61
CA LYS A 555 -30.33 -26.24 -36.67
C LYS A 555 -29.34 -25.71 -37.69
N ILE A 556 -29.81 -25.19 -38.82
CA ILE A 556 -28.94 -24.54 -39.82
C ILE A 556 -28.38 -23.24 -39.23
N ILE A 557 -29.20 -22.41 -38.59
CA ILE A 557 -28.77 -21.17 -37.95
C ILE A 557 -27.75 -21.45 -36.84
N GLU A 558 -28.00 -22.43 -35.97
CA GLU A 558 -27.05 -22.88 -34.94
C GLU A 558 -25.74 -23.37 -35.54
N TRP A 559 -25.79 -24.17 -36.62
CA TRP A 559 -24.58 -24.62 -37.32
C TRP A 559 -23.80 -23.45 -37.94
N ILE A 560 -24.49 -22.45 -38.46
CA ILE A 560 -23.90 -21.24 -39.03
C ILE A 560 -23.22 -20.39 -37.96
N LYS A 561 -23.88 -20.20 -36.80
CA LYS A 561 -23.36 -19.43 -35.67
C LYS A 561 -22.18 -20.12 -34.98
N GLY A 562 -22.20 -21.45 -34.96
CA GLY A 562 -21.00 -22.28 -34.99
C GLY A 562 -20.08 -22.16 -33.80
#